data_AF-A0AAV2GH54-F1
#
_entry.id   AF-A0AAV2GH54-F1
#
_cell.length_a   1.000
_cell.length_b   1.000
_cell.length_c   1.000
_cell.angle_alpha   90.00
_cell.angle_beta   90.00
_cell.angle_gamma   90.00
#
_symmetry.space_group_name_H-M   'P 1'
#
loop_
_entity.id
_entity.type
_entity.pdbx_description
1 polymer ?
#
loop_
_entity_poly.entity_id
_entity_poly.type
_entity_poly.pdbx_seq_one_letter_code
_entity_poly.pdbx_strand_id
1 'polypeptide(L)'
;MEEEKQSRHHHHHFVLVHGACHGAWCWYKVVPLLKQAGYKVTALDLGASGIHPKQVTEMGSVSDYLAPLMELMASLTGEEEKVILVGHSMGGVRYL
;
A
#
# COMPACT_ATOMS: atom_id res chain seq x y z
N MET A 1 -3.37 -32.09 26.72
CA MET A 1 -4.21 -30.93 26.43
C MET A 1 -3.31 -29.72 26.52
N GLU A 2 -2.67 -29.36 25.40
CA GLU A 2 -2.09 -28.04 25.21
C GLU A 2 -2.51 -27.64 23.81
N GLU A 3 -3.31 -26.59 23.79
CA GLU A 3 -4.15 -26.16 22.69
C GLU A 3 -3.32 -25.86 21.45
N GLU A 4 -3.73 -26.46 20.32
CA GLU A 4 -3.40 -25.98 19.00
C GLU A 4 -3.67 -24.47 18.96
N LYS A 5 -2.61 -23.66 18.92
CA LYS A 5 -2.71 -22.28 18.48
C LYS A 5 -3.17 -22.32 17.03
N GLN A 6 -4.49 -22.35 16.83
CA GLN A 6 -5.14 -22.09 15.56
C GLN A 6 -4.56 -20.75 15.07
N SER A 7 -3.64 -20.80 14.10
CA SER A 7 -3.11 -19.60 13.46
C SER A 7 -4.30 -18.92 12.81
N ARG A 8 -4.78 -17.83 13.42
CA ARG A 8 -5.71 -16.92 12.76
C ARG A 8 -4.97 -16.41 11.55
N HIS A 9 -5.15 -17.05 10.39
CA HIS A 9 -4.70 -16.51 9.13
C HIS A 9 -5.41 -15.18 8.99
N HIS A 10 -4.68 -14.10 9.23
CA HIS A 10 -5.22 -12.77 9.05
C HIS A 10 -5.34 -12.55 7.54
N HIS A 11 -6.53 -12.81 6.99
CA HIS A 11 -6.89 -12.53 5.59
C HIS A 11 -6.94 -11.01 5.28
N HIS A 12 -6.18 -10.20 6.01
CA HIS A 12 -6.16 -8.76 5.83
C HIS A 12 -4.92 -8.35 5.04
N HIS A 13 -5.17 -7.63 3.95
CA HIS A 13 -4.13 -7.09 3.09
C HIS A 13 -3.94 -5.60 3.40
N PHE A 14 -2.76 -5.25 3.92
CA PHE A 14 -2.36 -3.86 4.11
C PHE A 14 -1.83 -3.26 2.82
N VAL A 15 -2.41 -2.13 2.41
CA VAL A 15 -1.90 -1.30 1.33
C VAL A 15 -1.36 -0.01 1.94
N LEU A 16 -0.05 0.21 1.83
CA LEU A 16 0.67 1.30 2.47
C LEU A 16 0.98 2.41 1.45
N VAL A 17 0.38 3.58 1.64
CA VAL A 17 0.51 4.74 0.76
C VAL A 17 1.41 5.79 1.42
N HIS A 18 2.54 6.10 0.76
CA HIS A 18 3.49 7.08 1.28
C HIS A 18 3.00 8.53 1.12
N GLY A 19 3.66 9.44 1.84
CA GLY A 19 3.39 10.88 1.76
C GLY A 19 4.18 11.58 0.66
N ALA A 20 4.04 12.90 0.57
CA ALA A 20 4.79 13.74 -0.38
C ALA A 20 6.30 13.56 -0.21
N CYS A 21 7.05 13.59 -1.32
CA CYS A 21 8.53 13.48 -1.35
C CYS A 21 9.09 12.16 -0.79
N HIS A 22 8.27 11.13 -0.61
CA HIS A 22 8.68 9.79 -0.16
C HIS A 22 8.45 8.77 -1.28
N GLY A 23 8.76 7.50 -0.99
CA GLY A 23 8.39 6.34 -1.79
C GLY A 23 8.10 5.15 -0.86
N ALA A 24 7.84 3.98 -1.43
CA ALA A 24 7.61 2.71 -0.73
C ALA A 24 8.70 2.40 0.31
N TRP A 25 9.93 2.86 0.06
CA TRP A 25 11.08 2.70 0.95
C TRP A 25 10.84 3.25 2.36
N CYS A 26 9.95 4.23 2.56
CA CYS A 26 9.68 4.77 3.90
C CYS A 26 9.08 3.72 4.86
N TRP A 27 8.49 2.65 4.30
CA TRP A 27 7.88 1.56 5.05
C TRP A 27 8.82 0.41 5.38
N TYR A 28 10.14 0.52 5.11
CA TYR A 28 11.09 -0.58 5.25
C TYR A 28 11.11 -1.24 6.64
N LYS A 29 10.80 -0.51 7.72
CA LYS A 29 10.69 -1.06 9.09
C LYS A 29 9.34 -1.70 9.38
N VAL A 30 8.27 -1.19 8.79
CA VAL A 30 6.89 -1.61 9.09
C VAL A 30 6.51 -2.86 8.31
N VAL A 31 6.93 -2.95 7.03
CA VAL A 31 6.59 -4.08 6.16
C VAL A 31 7.05 -5.43 6.75
N PRO A 32 8.29 -5.59 7.25
CA PRO A 32 8.73 -6.85 7.84
C PRO A 32 7.91 -7.24 9.09
N LEU A 33 7.56 -6.26 9.93
CA LEU A 33 6.79 -6.50 11.15
C LEU A 33 5.37 -6.99 10.83
N LEU A 34 4.70 -6.36 9.85
CA LEU A 34 3.37 -6.78 9.42
C LEU A 34 3.39 -8.15 8.74
N LYS A 35 4.42 -8.43 7.91
CA LYS A 35 4.59 -9.76 7.30
C LYS A 35 4.86 -10.83 8.36
N GLN A 36 5.68 -10.54 9.38
CA GLN A 36 5.96 -11.46 10.48
C GLN A 36 4.70 -11.77 11.31
N ALA A 37 3.78 -10.79 11.44
CA ALA A 37 2.48 -10.98 12.08
C ALA A 37 1.47 -11.76 11.21
N GLY A 38 1.85 -12.18 9.99
CA GLY A 38 1.03 -13.02 9.11
C GLY A 38 0.10 -12.25 8.17
N TYR A 39 0.29 -10.94 8.00
CA TYR A 39 -0.51 -10.13 7.08
C TYR A 39 0.09 -10.08 5.67
N LYS A 40 -0.77 -9.98 4.64
CA LYS A 40 -0.36 -9.59 3.28
C LYS A 40 -0.09 -8.08 3.29
N VAL A 41 1.00 -7.64 2.68
CA VAL A 41 1.40 -6.21 2.70
C VAL A 41 1.91 -5.81 1.33
N THR A 42 1.33 -4.74 0.78
CA THR A 42 1.82 -4.04 -0.41
C THR A 42 2.19 -2.61 -0.04
N ALA A 43 3.45 -2.26 -0.20
CA ALA A 43 3.92 -0.87 -0.23
C ALA A 43 4.26 -0.55 -1.67
N LEU A 44 3.68 0.51 -2.21
CA LEU A 44 3.85 0.92 -3.60
C LEU A 44 4.47 2.31 -3.69
N ASP A 45 5.18 2.56 -4.78
CA ASP A 45 5.59 3.89 -5.19
C ASP A 45 4.46 4.54 -6.01
N LEU A 46 4.04 5.74 -5.61
CA LEU A 46 3.15 6.57 -6.40
C LEU A 46 3.89 7.13 -7.62
N GLY A 47 3.14 7.76 -8.53
CA GLY A 47 3.72 8.34 -9.74
C GLY A 47 4.85 9.31 -9.40
N ALA A 48 5.97 9.18 -10.11
CA ALA A 48 7.18 9.98 -9.92
C ALA A 48 7.78 9.99 -8.50
N SER A 49 7.51 8.94 -7.72
CA SER A 49 7.99 8.77 -6.36
C SER A 49 8.91 7.56 -6.22
N GLY A 50 9.82 7.58 -5.25
CA GLY A 50 10.73 6.46 -5.00
C GLY A 50 11.53 6.04 -6.24
N ILE A 51 11.33 4.80 -6.71
CA ILE A 51 11.99 4.26 -7.92
C ILE A 51 11.08 4.28 -9.17
N HIS A 52 9.94 4.97 -9.10
CA HIS A 52 9.01 5.07 -10.22
C HIS A 52 9.69 5.75 -11.43
N PRO A 53 9.57 5.20 -12.67
CA PRO A 53 10.35 5.66 -13.82
C PRO A 53 9.96 7.04 -14.35
N LYS A 54 8.69 7.44 -14.22
CA LYS A 54 8.23 8.78 -14.61
C LYS A 54 8.83 9.86 -13.71
N GLN A 55 9.13 11.03 -14.26
CA GLN A 55 9.52 12.21 -13.50
C GLN A 55 8.31 13.10 -13.16
N VAL A 56 8.46 13.97 -12.16
CA VAL A 56 7.39 14.89 -11.74
C VAL A 56 6.94 15.82 -12.89
N THR A 57 7.85 16.17 -13.80
CA THR A 57 7.55 16.99 -14.98
C THR A 57 6.64 16.30 -16.01
N GLU A 58 6.54 14.98 -15.94
CA GLU A 58 5.67 14.18 -16.83
C GLU A 58 4.26 14.01 -16.25
N MET A 59 4.00 14.55 -15.06
CA MET A 59 2.74 14.42 -14.35
C MET A 59 1.83 15.60 -14.70
N GLY A 60 0.73 15.33 -15.40
CA GLY A 60 -0.25 16.36 -15.78
C GLY A 60 -1.31 16.60 -14.72
N SER A 61 -1.49 15.65 -13.80
CA SER A 61 -2.56 15.69 -12.81
C SER A 61 -2.25 14.87 -11.56
N VAL A 62 -3.07 15.05 -10.53
CA VAL A 62 -3.06 14.20 -9.33
C VAL A 62 -3.52 12.77 -9.66
N SER A 63 -4.33 12.57 -10.70
CA SER A 63 -4.72 11.24 -11.16
C SER A 63 -3.51 10.43 -11.65
N ASP A 64 -2.61 11.07 -12.40
CA ASP A 64 -1.36 10.42 -12.84
C ASP A 64 -0.52 9.98 -11.64
N TYR A 65 -0.52 10.80 -10.57
CA TYR A 65 0.21 10.51 -9.33
C TYR A 65 -0.37 9.30 -8.60
N LEU A 66 -1.69 9.14 -8.63
CA LEU A 66 -2.39 8.05 -7.97
C LEU A 66 -2.60 6.82 -8.85
N ALA A 67 -2.26 6.87 -10.14
CA ALA A 67 -2.48 5.77 -11.07
C ALA A 67 -1.97 4.41 -10.57
N PRO A 68 -0.74 4.28 -10.00
CA PRO A 68 -0.28 3.00 -9.44
C PRO A 68 -1.18 2.46 -8.31
N LEU A 69 -1.75 3.34 -7.49
CA LEU A 69 -2.69 2.96 -6.43
C LEU A 69 -4.03 2.53 -7.03
N MET A 70 -4.55 3.24 -8.02
CA MET A 70 -5.82 2.90 -8.67
C MET A 70 -5.73 1.56 -9.40
N GLU A 71 -4.62 1.29 -10.10
CA GLU A 71 -4.34 0.01 -10.75
C GLU A 71 -4.27 -1.13 -9.73
N LEU A 72 -3.57 -0.94 -8.61
CA LEU A 72 -3.50 -1.92 -7.53
C LEU A 72 -4.91 -2.22 -6.99
N MET A 73 -5.69 -1.18 -6.66
CA MET A 73 -7.05 -1.35 -6.14
C MET A 73 -7.98 -2.05 -7.14
N ALA A 74 -7.86 -1.77 -8.44
CA ALA A 74 -8.61 -2.44 -9.50
C ALA A 74 -8.20 -3.90 -9.71
N SER A 75 -6.95 -4.27 -9.38
CA SER A 75 -6.50 -5.66 -9.42
C SER A 75 -7.05 -6.50 -8.26
N LEU A 76 -7.52 -5.86 -7.19
CA LEU A 76 -8.00 -6.49 -5.95
C LEU A 76 -9.53 -6.72 -5.95
N THR A 77 -10.10 -7.00 -7.12
CA THR A 77 -11.57 -7.04 -7.37
C THR A 77 -12.28 -8.31 -6.90
N GLY A 78 -11.59 -9.21 -6.19
CA GLY A 78 -12.26 -10.35 -5.55
C GLY A 78 -13.18 -9.89 -4.43
N GLU A 79 -14.43 -10.35 -4.39
CA GLU A 79 -15.44 -9.99 -3.37
C GLU A 79 -14.98 -10.24 -1.91
N GLU A 80 -13.95 -11.06 -1.72
CA GLU A 80 -13.36 -11.38 -0.41
C GLU A 80 -12.07 -10.60 -0.06
N GLU A 81 -11.47 -9.83 -0.98
CA GLU A 81 -10.22 -9.08 -0.71
C GLU A 81 -10.51 -7.68 -0.13
N LYS A 82 -11.02 -7.65 1.10
CA LYS A 82 -11.05 -6.39 1.87
C LYS A 82 -9.63 -5.98 2.26
N VAL A 83 -9.23 -4.77 1.87
CA VAL A 83 -7.93 -4.20 2.22
C VAL A 83 -8.00 -3.23 3.39
N ILE A 84 -6.88 -3.10 4.10
CA ILE A 84 -6.62 -2.06 5.08
C ILE A 84 -5.71 -1.02 4.40
N LEU A 85 -6.29 0.11 3.99
CA LEU A 85 -5.55 1.20 3.36
C LEU A 85 -4.94 2.12 4.43
N VAL A 86 -3.64 2.31 4.41
CA VAL A 86 -2.90 3.15 5.36
C VAL A 86 -2.25 4.31 4.59
N GLY A 87 -2.76 5.52 4.80
CA GLY A 87 -2.21 6.75 4.22
C GLY A 87 -1.30 7.49 5.19
N HIS A 88 -0.04 7.74 4.82
CA HIS A 88 0.87 8.58 5.58
C HIS A 88 0.86 10.03 5.06
N SER A 89 0.60 11.00 5.94
CA SER A 89 0.61 12.44 5.58
C SER A 89 -0.26 12.72 4.34
N MET A 90 0.31 13.29 3.28
CA MET A 90 -0.38 13.54 2.01
C MET A 90 -0.99 12.28 1.38
N GLY A 91 -0.45 11.08 1.67
CA GLY A 91 -1.04 9.81 1.25
C GLY A 91 -2.40 9.50 1.89
N GLY A 92 -2.82 10.25 2.91
CA GLY A 92 -4.14 10.16 3.54
C GLY A 92 -5.15 11.19 3.02
N VAL A 93 -4.77 12.05 2.06
CA VAL A 93 -5.69 13.03 1.47
C VAL A 93 -6.76 12.28 0.65
N ARG A 94 -8.00 12.74 0.77
CA ARG A 94 -9.11 12.25 -0.04
C ARG A 94 -9.02 12.89 -1.42
N TYR A 95 -8.64 12.11 -2.43
CA TYR A 95 -8.44 12.55 -3.82
C TYR A 95 -9.63 12.23 -4.76
N LEU A 96 -10.81 11.96 -4.18
CA LEU A 96 -12.05 11.65 -4.88
C LEU A 96 -12.60 12.83 -5.67
#